data_AF-A0A845BET8-F1
#
_entry.id   AF-A0A845BET8-F1
#
_cell.length_a   1.000
_cell.length_b   1.000
_cell.length_c   1.000
_cell.angle_alpha   90.00
_cell.angle_beta   90.00
_cell.angle_gamma   90.00
#
_symmetry.space_group_name_H-M   'P 1'
#
loop_
_entity.id
_entity.type
_entity.pdbx_description
1 polymer ?
#
loop_
_entity_poly.entity_id
_entity_poly.type
_entity_poly.pdbx_seq_one_letter_code
_entity_poly.pdbx_strand_id
1 'polypeptide(L)'
;MKEPMKRRQLADRPASGSRLVRPPADQPDNPLRDVGGSRCASTNEVLVGQALNAVWSPPGETEGDQLKKVRAVSQALAAFKPRDEIEGMLAAQAVALHFGAMECLRRAMVPNQPFETAAKLRKDGANLARAMTDMVEALDRKRGKGPQVMRVERVVVQEGGQAIVGSVQPSGRTGGRE
;
A
#
# COMPACT_ATOMS: atom_id res chain seq x y z
N MET A 1 34.96 37.06 8.85
CA MET A 1 34.45 35.84 9.50
C MET A 1 33.36 35.26 8.59
N LYS A 2 33.65 34.20 7.83
CA LYS A 2 32.68 33.51 6.96
C LYS A 2 32.72 32.03 7.35
N GLU A 3 31.62 31.49 7.85
CA GLU A 3 31.48 30.07 8.15
C GLU A 3 31.54 29.24 6.86
N PRO A 4 32.23 28.09 6.85
CA PRO A 4 32.18 27.18 5.72
C PRO A 4 30.92 26.31 5.81
N MET A 5 30.06 26.38 4.78
CA MET A 5 28.96 25.43 4.58
C MET A 5 29.50 24.00 4.50
N LYS A 6 29.07 23.15 5.43
CA LYS A 6 29.27 21.69 5.34
C LYS A 6 28.55 21.17 4.09
N ARG A 7 29.32 20.83 3.05
CA ARG A 7 28.85 19.95 1.97
C ARG A 7 28.44 18.61 2.59
N ARG A 8 27.14 18.33 2.68
CA ARG A 8 26.64 16.97 2.89
C ARG A 8 27.14 16.10 1.73
N GLN A 9 28.04 15.18 2.02
CA GLN A 9 28.54 14.23 1.04
C GLN A 9 27.40 13.33 0.58
N LEU A 10 27.13 13.37 -0.72
CA LEU A 10 26.29 12.43 -1.44
C LEU A 10 27.08 11.11 -1.56
N ALA A 11 27.13 10.33 -0.48
CA ALA A 11 27.98 9.15 -0.36
C ALA A 11 27.37 7.87 -0.96
N ASP A 12 26.39 7.98 -1.85
CA ASP A 12 25.66 6.82 -2.40
C ASP A 12 25.68 6.75 -3.93
N ARG A 13 26.63 7.45 -4.58
CA ARG A 13 26.81 7.33 -6.03
C ARG A 13 27.49 6.00 -6.33
N PRO A 14 26.87 5.11 -7.13
CA PRO A 14 27.50 3.84 -7.46
C PRO A 14 28.72 4.07 -8.35
N ALA A 15 29.73 3.20 -8.18
CA ALA A 15 30.92 3.17 -9.03
C ALA A 15 30.53 2.88 -10.48
N SER A 16 31.18 3.59 -11.40
CA SER A 16 30.90 3.63 -12.84
C SER A 16 30.61 2.23 -13.43
N GLY A 17 29.39 2.06 -13.95
CA GLY A 17 28.95 0.87 -14.69
C GLY A 17 27.84 0.07 -14.01
N SER A 18 27.76 0.07 -12.68
CA SER A 18 26.68 -0.59 -11.94
C SER A 18 25.61 0.41 -11.51
N ARG A 19 24.34 0.17 -11.84
CA ARG A 19 23.19 0.92 -11.27
C ARG A 19 22.69 0.32 -9.95
N LEU A 20 23.36 -0.72 -9.43
CA LEU A 20 22.99 -1.33 -8.17
C LEU A 20 23.47 -0.45 -7.02
N VAL A 21 22.53 0.24 -6.39
CA VAL A 21 22.74 0.99 -5.15
C VAL A 21 22.14 0.15 -4.02
N ARG A 22 22.84 0.01 -2.90
CA ARG A 22 22.25 -0.63 -1.71
C ARG A 22 21.12 0.26 -1.20
N PRO A 23 20.06 -0.31 -0.61
CA PRO A 23 19.07 0.51 0.06
C PRO A 23 19.75 1.42 1.09
N PRO A 24 19.36 2.70 1.16
CA PRO A 24 19.89 3.61 2.17
C PRO A 24 19.51 3.12 3.57
N ALA A 25 20.27 3.56 4.58
CA ALA A 25 19.98 3.21 5.97
C ALA A 25 18.60 3.72 6.41
N ASP A 26 18.00 3.00 7.35
CA ASP A 26 16.69 3.33 7.93
C ASP A 26 16.69 4.71 8.61
N GLN A 27 15.61 5.45 8.42
CA GLN A 27 15.35 6.77 8.99
C GLN A 27 14.09 6.68 9.88
N PRO A 28 14.24 6.47 11.20
CA PRO A 28 13.10 6.23 12.09
C PRO A 28 12.15 7.43 12.21
N ASP A 29 12.66 8.67 12.10
CA ASP A 29 11.90 9.92 12.19
C ASP A 29 11.31 10.38 10.83
N ASN A 30 11.07 9.44 9.92
CA ASN A 30 10.55 9.72 8.59
C ASN A 30 9.07 10.17 8.64
N PRO A 31 8.75 11.42 8.25
CA PRO A 31 7.40 11.97 8.34
C PRO A 31 6.40 11.36 7.35
N LEU A 32 6.86 10.52 6.41
CA LEU A 32 6.01 9.84 5.42
C LEU A 32 5.80 8.35 5.72
N ARG A 33 6.28 7.87 6.88
CA ARG A 33 6.19 6.45 7.23
C ARG A 33 4.74 5.99 7.43
N ASP A 34 3.89 6.85 7.97
CA ASP A 34 2.45 6.62 8.11
C ASP A 34 1.73 6.50 6.74
N VAL A 35 2.29 7.11 5.70
CA VAL A 35 1.74 7.07 4.33
C VAL A 35 2.29 5.90 3.52
N GLY A 36 3.60 5.63 3.58
CA GLY A 36 4.28 4.65 2.71
C GLY A 36 4.80 3.39 3.39
N GLY A 37 4.76 3.31 4.73
CA GLY A 37 5.20 2.15 5.51
C GLY A 37 6.71 1.96 5.63
N SER A 38 7.51 2.55 4.73
CA SER A 38 8.97 2.39 4.74
C SER A 38 9.65 3.22 5.82
N ARG A 39 10.76 2.71 6.35
CA ARG A 39 11.73 3.50 7.12
C ARG A 39 12.63 4.35 6.23
N CYS A 40 12.55 4.23 4.91
CA CYS A 40 13.29 5.07 3.97
C CYS A 40 12.41 6.22 3.44
N ALA A 41 12.84 7.47 3.65
CA ALA A 41 12.10 8.66 3.19
C ALA A 41 11.95 8.69 1.67
N SER A 42 13.03 8.47 0.91
CA SER A 42 12.99 8.50 -0.55
C SER A 42 12.11 7.41 -1.16
N THR A 43 12.03 6.24 -0.52
CA THR A 43 11.08 5.18 -0.93
C THR A 43 9.64 5.66 -0.80
N ASN A 44 9.29 6.28 0.33
CA ASN A 44 7.94 6.81 0.55
C ASN A 44 7.63 7.98 -0.40
N GLU A 45 8.60 8.88 -0.65
CA GLU A 45 8.44 9.98 -1.61
C GLU A 45 8.11 9.48 -3.02
N VAL A 46 8.85 8.49 -3.51
CA VAL A 46 8.59 7.88 -4.83
C VAL A 46 7.22 7.21 -4.86
N LEU A 47 6.87 6.46 -3.80
CA LEU A 47 5.61 5.75 -3.72
C LEU A 47 4.40 6.71 -3.69
N VAL A 48 4.48 7.76 -2.89
CA VAL A 48 3.46 8.83 -2.85
C VAL A 48 3.38 9.52 -4.21
N GLY A 49 4.51 9.84 -4.83
CA GLY A 49 4.57 10.41 -6.17
C GLY A 49 3.90 9.54 -7.23
N GLN A 50 4.11 8.22 -7.19
CA GLN A 50 3.45 7.27 -8.08
C GLN A 50 1.93 7.24 -7.89
N ALA A 51 1.46 7.21 -6.64
CA ALA A 51 0.02 7.24 -6.34
C ALA A 51 -0.62 8.57 -6.79
N LEU A 52 0.06 9.70 -6.60
CA LEU A 52 -0.39 11.01 -7.07
C LEU A 52 -0.48 11.07 -8.60
N ASN A 53 0.54 10.57 -9.30
CA ASN A 53 0.58 10.55 -10.76
C ASN A 53 -0.49 9.64 -11.39
N ALA A 54 -1.05 8.70 -10.62
CA ALA A 54 -2.17 7.87 -11.08
C ALA A 54 -3.51 8.62 -11.11
N VAL A 55 -3.63 9.76 -10.40
CA VAL A 55 -4.86 10.55 -10.37
C VAL A 55 -4.88 11.50 -11.56
N TRP A 56 -5.95 11.42 -12.36
CA TRP A 56 -6.12 12.32 -13.49
C TRP A 56 -6.19 13.79 -13.06
N SER A 57 -5.56 14.65 -13.82
CA SER A 57 -5.55 16.10 -13.62
C SER A 57 -5.92 16.81 -14.92
N PRO A 58 -6.99 17.63 -14.93
CA PRO A 58 -7.34 18.41 -16.12
C PRO A 58 -6.28 19.49 -16.41
N PRO A 59 -6.08 19.85 -17.69
CA PRO A 59 -5.32 21.04 -18.05
C PRO A 59 -5.93 22.29 -17.40
N GLY A 60 -5.08 23.19 -16.89
CA GLY A 60 -5.51 24.44 -16.26
C GLY A 60 -6.11 24.28 -14.86
N GLU A 61 -5.92 23.13 -14.21
CA GLU A 61 -6.32 22.94 -12.82
C GLU A 61 -5.66 23.96 -11.89
N THR A 62 -6.44 24.49 -10.93
CA THR A 62 -5.95 25.45 -9.95
C THR A 62 -5.03 24.78 -8.93
N GLU A 63 -4.08 25.54 -8.36
CA GLU A 63 -3.25 25.04 -7.25
C GLU A 63 -4.09 24.55 -6.06
N GLY A 64 -5.22 25.21 -5.80
CA GLY A 64 -6.15 24.82 -4.74
C GLY A 64 -6.79 23.45 -4.97
N ASP A 65 -7.16 23.13 -6.21
CA ASP A 65 -7.74 21.83 -6.55
C ASP A 65 -6.67 20.73 -6.60
N GLN A 66 -5.46 21.06 -7.08
CA GLN A 66 -4.32 20.16 -6.99
C GLN A 66 -4.02 19.80 -5.53
N LEU A 67 -4.02 20.78 -4.62
CA LEU A 67 -3.80 20.54 -3.19
C LEU A 67 -4.88 19.65 -2.56
N LYS A 68 -6.16 19.81 -2.93
CA LYS A 68 -7.23 18.92 -2.47
C LYS A 68 -6.98 17.47 -2.88
N LYS A 69 -6.54 17.25 -4.12
CA LYS A 69 -6.21 15.90 -4.60
C LYS A 69 -5.00 15.31 -3.91
N VAL A 70 -3.94 16.10 -3.73
CA VAL A 70 -2.76 15.66 -2.98
C VAL A 70 -3.17 15.21 -1.58
N ARG A 71 -3.98 16.01 -0.87
CA ARG A 71 -4.51 15.65 0.45
C ARG A 71 -5.36 14.38 0.41
N ALA A 72 -6.24 14.23 -0.57
CA ALA A 72 -7.09 13.05 -0.70
C ALA A 72 -6.27 11.77 -0.93
N VAL A 73 -5.26 11.81 -1.80
CA VAL A 73 -4.35 10.68 -2.05
C VAL A 73 -3.54 10.35 -0.80
N SER A 74 -2.90 11.34 -0.18
CA SER A 74 -2.12 11.13 1.04
C SER A 74 -2.97 10.56 2.18
N GLN A 75 -4.20 11.07 2.37
CA GLN A 75 -5.13 10.53 3.37
C GLN A 75 -5.57 9.10 3.04
N ALA A 76 -5.85 8.81 1.76
CA ALA A 76 -6.24 7.47 1.33
C ALA A 76 -5.12 6.45 1.60
N LEU A 77 -3.87 6.80 1.27
CA LEU A 77 -2.69 5.96 1.58
C LEU A 77 -2.53 5.75 3.09
N ALA A 78 -2.58 6.83 3.88
CA ALA A 78 -2.45 6.76 5.33
C ALA A 78 -3.57 5.92 5.99
N ALA A 79 -4.77 5.90 5.40
CA ALA A 79 -5.89 5.11 5.91
C ALA A 79 -5.63 3.59 5.89
N PHE A 80 -4.76 3.10 5.00
CA PHE A 80 -4.34 1.70 5.00
C PHE A 80 -3.44 1.35 6.20
N LYS A 81 -2.82 2.35 6.84
CA LYS A 81 -1.87 2.20 7.96
C LYS A 81 -0.75 1.20 7.63
N PRO A 82 -0.01 1.38 6.53
CA PRO A 82 1.01 0.43 6.10
C PRO A 82 2.07 0.21 7.19
N ARG A 83 2.37 -1.05 7.49
CA ARG A 83 3.32 -1.46 8.53
C ARG A 83 4.74 -1.67 7.99
N ASP A 84 4.85 -1.90 6.69
CA ASP A 84 6.08 -2.14 5.95
C ASP A 84 5.96 -1.67 4.49
N GLU A 85 7.08 -1.71 3.77
CA GLU A 85 7.19 -1.31 2.35
C GLU A 85 6.20 -2.04 1.44
N ILE A 86 5.92 -3.32 1.72
CA ILE A 86 5.02 -4.14 0.91
C ILE A 86 3.58 -3.68 1.11
N GLU A 87 3.16 -3.45 2.36
CA GLU A 87 1.83 -2.86 2.63
C GLU A 87 1.69 -1.47 2.01
N GLY A 88 2.77 -0.68 1.98
CA GLY A 88 2.80 0.61 1.28
C GLY A 88 2.54 0.46 -0.22
N MET A 89 3.22 -0.48 -0.88
CA MET A 89 2.98 -0.76 -2.31
C MET A 89 1.55 -1.24 -2.59
N LEU A 90 1.01 -2.13 -1.74
CA LEU A 90 -0.38 -2.58 -1.86
C LEU A 90 -1.37 -1.41 -1.72
N ALA A 91 -1.14 -0.52 -0.75
CA ALA A 91 -1.95 0.67 -0.54
C ALA A 91 -1.89 1.62 -1.75
N ALA A 92 -0.69 1.89 -2.28
CA ALA A 92 -0.51 2.75 -3.44
C ALA A 92 -1.23 2.22 -4.68
N GLN A 93 -1.13 0.91 -4.93
CA GLN A 93 -1.84 0.25 -6.02
C GLN A 93 -3.36 0.30 -5.80
N ALA A 94 -3.86 0.01 -4.59
CA ALA A 94 -5.29 0.09 -4.29
C ALA A 94 -5.85 1.51 -4.51
N VAL A 95 -5.12 2.54 -4.09
CA VAL A 95 -5.48 3.95 -4.31
C VAL A 95 -5.48 4.28 -5.80
N ALA A 96 -4.44 3.89 -6.55
CA ALA A 96 -4.36 4.10 -8.00
C ALA A 96 -5.51 3.41 -8.75
N LEU A 97 -5.84 2.16 -8.38
CA LEU A 97 -6.97 1.40 -8.95
C LEU A 97 -8.29 2.09 -8.67
N HIS A 98 -8.51 2.62 -7.46
CA HIS A 98 -9.71 3.38 -7.12
C HIS A 98 -9.87 4.62 -8.00
N PHE A 99 -8.85 5.48 -8.06
CA PHE A 99 -8.93 6.71 -8.86
C PHE A 99 -9.05 6.42 -10.38
N GLY A 100 -8.34 5.40 -10.87
CA GLY A 100 -8.48 4.94 -12.25
C GLY A 100 -9.89 4.44 -12.55
N ALA A 101 -10.49 3.66 -11.64
CA ALA A 101 -11.87 3.21 -11.79
C ALA A 101 -12.84 4.39 -11.87
N MET A 102 -12.71 5.36 -10.95
CA MET A 102 -13.55 6.55 -10.93
C MET A 102 -13.41 7.39 -12.20
N GLU A 103 -12.19 7.53 -12.75
CA GLU A 103 -11.97 8.26 -14.00
C GLU A 103 -12.56 7.53 -15.21
N CYS A 104 -12.45 6.20 -15.28
CA CYS A 104 -13.12 5.40 -16.31
C CYS A 104 -14.64 5.60 -16.27
N LEU A 105 -15.24 5.51 -15.08
CA LEU A 105 -16.69 5.70 -14.90
C LEU A 105 -17.12 7.13 -15.24
N ARG A 106 -16.34 8.15 -14.84
CA ARG A 106 -16.60 9.55 -15.19
C ARG A 106 -16.60 9.75 -16.71
N ARG A 107 -15.59 9.23 -17.42
CA ARG A 107 -15.50 9.33 -18.89
C ARG A 107 -16.64 8.60 -19.59
N ALA A 108 -17.14 7.50 -19.03
CA ALA A 108 -18.27 6.77 -19.59
C ALA A 108 -19.59 7.55 -19.56
N MET A 109 -19.67 8.64 -18.77
CA MET A 109 -20.85 9.50 -18.61
C MET A 109 -20.77 10.80 -19.42
N VAL A 110 -19.74 10.98 -20.26
CA VAL A 110 -19.63 12.16 -21.13
C VAL A 110 -20.81 12.18 -22.12
N PRO A 111 -21.49 13.33 -22.32
CA PRO A 111 -22.56 13.45 -23.30
C PRO A 111 -22.09 13.08 -24.72
N ASN A 112 -22.96 12.42 -25.48
CA ASN A 112 -22.68 11.96 -26.85
C ASN A 112 -21.48 10.99 -26.98
N GLN A 113 -21.06 10.35 -25.88
CA GLN A 113 -20.04 9.31 -25.93
C GLN A 113 -20.54 8.13 -26.77
N PRO A 114 -19.75 7.63 -27.75
CA PRO A 114 -20.11 6.44 -28.49
C PRO A 114 -20.40 5.26 -27.56
N PHE A 115 -21.47 4.52 -27.83
CA PHE A 115 -21.94 3.43 -26.97
C PHE A 115 -20.84 2.43 -26.64
N GLU A 116 -20.09 1.99 -27.65
CA GLU A 116 -18.99 1.02 -27.48
C GLU A 116 -17.89 1.56 -26.55
N THR A 117 -17.56 2.85 -26.67
CA THR A 117 -16.56 3.48 -25.79
C THR A 117 -17.08 3.58 -24.36
N ALA A 118 -18.33 4.01 -24.16
CA ALA A 118 -18.94 4.09 -22.84
C ALA A 118 -19.03 2.71 -22.18
N ALA A 119 -19.43 1.67 -22.93
CA ALA A 119 -19.48 0.29 -22.45
C ALA A 119 -18.10 -0.23 -22.05
N LYS A 120 -17.06 0.00 -22.87
CA LYS A 120 -15.68 -0.37 -22.56
C LYS A 120 -15.19 0.31 -21.28
N LEU A 121 -15.40 1.62 -21.16
CA LEU A 121 -14.98 2.38 -19.98
C LEU A 121 -15.68 1.91 -18.69
N ARG A 122 -16.98 1.58 -18.75
CA ARG A 122 -17.68 0.98 -17.59
C ARG A 122 -17.10 -0.37 -17.20
N LYS A 123 -16.78 -1.20 -18.19
CA LYS A 123 -16.14 -2.51 -17.97
C LYS A 123 -14.76 -2.35 -17.33
N ASP A 124 -13.92 -1.46 -17.87
CA ASP A 124 -12.58 -1.19 -17.34
C ASP A 124 -12.67 -0.64 -15.91
N GLY A 125 -13.59 0.30 -15.65
CA GLY A 125 -13.85 0.81 -14.31
C GLY A 125 -14.28 -0.27 -13.31
N ALA A 126 -15.19 -1.16 -13.71
CA ALA A 126 -15.62 -2.29 -12.88
C ALA A 126 -14.49 -3.30 -12.62
N ASN A 127 -13.58 -3.50 -13.58
CA ASN A 127 -12.41 -4.36 -13.41
C ASN A 127 -11.42 -3.77 -12.41
N LEU A 128 -11.11 -2.47 -12.52
CA LEU A 128 -10.21 -1.77 -11.61
C LEU A 128 -10.78 -1.73 -10.18
N ALA A 129 -12.10 -1.52 -10.04
CA ALA A 129 -12.75 -1.56 -8.73
C ALA A 129 -12.67 -2.96 -8.08
N ARG A 130 -12.86 -4.03 -8.84
CA ARG A 130 -12.67 -5.41 -8.34
C ARG A 130 -11.23 -5.68 -7.93
N ALA A 131 -10.27 -5.28 -8.77
CA ALA A 131 -8.85 -5.40 -8.44
C ALA A 131 -8.50 -4.62 -7.16
N MET A 132 -9.10 -3.45 -6.92
CA MET A 132 -8.90 -2.71 -5.66
C MET A 132 -9.36 -3.50 -4.44
N THR A 133 -10.51 -4.20 -4.53
CA THR A 133 -10.96 -5.13 -3.48
C THR A 133 -9.96 -6.27 -3.26
N ASP A 134 -9.42 -6.87 -4.33
CA ASP A 134 -8.42 -7.93 -4.23
C ASP A 134 -7.15 -7.46 -3.48
N MET A 135 -6.75 -6.19 -3.64
CA MET A 135 -5.63 -5.59 -2.90
C MET A 135 -5.92 -5.44 -1.40
N VAL A 136 -7.15 -5.08 -1.04
CA VAL A 136 -7.59 -5.00 0.36
C VAL A 136 -7.59 -6.41 0.99
N GLU A 137 -8.11 -7.41 0.27
CA GLU A 137 -8.09 -8.80 0.73
C GLU A 137 -6.67 -9.37 0.84
N ALA A 138 -5.78 -9.03 -0.09
CA ALA A 138 -4.37 -9.40 -0.02
C ALA A 138 -3.71 -8.79 1.22
N LEU A 139 -4.02 -7.53 1.55
CA LEU A 139 -3.52 -6.88 2.76
C LEU A 139 -4.06 -7.54 4.03
N ASP A 140 -5.36 -7.85 4.09
CA ASP A 140 -5.95 -8.53 5.23
C ASP A 140 -5.35 -9.93 5.43
N ARG A 141 -5.16 -10.70 4.35
CA ARG A 141 -4.44 -11.99 4.40
C ARG A 141 -3.01 -11.84 4.91
N LYS A 142 -2.25 -10.85 4.42
CA LYS A 142 -0.89 -10.56 4.91
C LYS A 142 -0.89 -10.20 6.40
N ARG A 143 -1.95 -9.60 6.91
CA ARG A 143 -2.14 -9.26 8.33
C ARG A 143 -2.72 -10.41 9.16
N GLY A 144 -2.89 -11.60 8.58
CA GLY A 144 -3.46 -12.78 9.25
C GLY A 144 -4.97 -12.74 9.43
N LYS A 145 -5.69 -11.83 8.76
CA LYS A 145 -7.15 -11.67 8.83
C LYS A 145 -7.90 -12.42 7.71
N GLY A 146 -7.46 -13.63 7.38
CA GLY A 146 -8.13 -14.49 6.39
C GLY A 146 -8.77 -15.72 7.05
N PRO A 147 -9.78 -16.34 6.43
CA PRO A 147 -10.34 -17.58 6.93
C PRO A 147 -9.25 -18.68 6.97
N GLN A 148 -8.89 -19.13 8.18
CA GLN A 148 -8.12 -20.37 8.35
C GLN A 148 -9.06 -21.55 8.07
N VAL A 149 -9.14 -21.98 6.81
CA VAL A 149 -9.90 -23.19 6.46
C VAL A 149 -9.08 -24.43 6.85
N MET A 150 -9.33 -24.97 8.03
CA MET A 150 -8.80 -26.28 8.44
C MET A 150 -9.81 -27.38 8.09
N ARG A 151 -9.51 -28.19 7.07
CA ARG A 151 -10.33 -29.36 6.74
C ARG A 151 -9.85 -30.56 7.54
N VAL A 152 -10.68 -31.03 8.46
CA VAL A 152 -10.42 -32.25 9.24
C VAL A 152 -11.13 -33.41 8.56
N GLU A 153 -10.40 -34.48 8.25
CA GLU A 153 -10.95 -35.73 7.73
C GLU A 153 -11.17 -36.71 8.90
N ARG A 154 -10.72 -37.97 8.84
CA ARG A 154 -10.97 -38.93 9.91
C ARG A 154 -9.82 -38.95 10.93
N VAL A 155 -10.09 -38.53 12.17
CA VAL A 155 -9.16 -38.59 13.30
C VAL A 155 -9.69 -39.57 14.34
N VAL A 156 -8.88 -40.56 14.72
CA VAL A 156 -9.20 -41.48 15.83
C VAL A 156 -8.45 -41.00 17.07
N VAL A 157 -9.19 -40.57 18.08
CA VAL A 157 -8.65 -40.20 19.39
C VAL A 157 -8.91 -41.37 20.34
N GLN A 158 -7.85 -41.94 20.89
CA GLN A 158 -7.93 -43.07 21.82
C GLN A 158 -8.32 -42.58 23.23
N GLU A 159 -8.69 -43.52 24.11
CA GLU A 159 -9.03 -43.22 25.50
C GLU A 159 -7.91 -42.43 26.19
N GLY A 160 -8.26 -41.31 26.81
CA GLY A 160 -7.30 -40.38 27.45
C GLY A 160 -6.62 -39.38 26.51
N GLY A 161 -6.85 -39.45 25.18
CA GLY A 161 -6.32 -38.48 24.21
C GLY A 161 -7.21 -37.25 24.03
N GLN A 162 -6.60 -36.09 23.74
CA GLN A 162 -7.29 -34.88 23.29
C GLN A 162 -6.67 -34.39 21.99
N ALA A 163 -7.50 -34.02 21.02
CA ALA A 163 -7.07 -33.40 19.78
C ALA A 163 -7.51 -31.92 19.76
N ILE A 164 -6.59 -31.03 19.40
CA ILE A 164 -6.85 -29.60 19.24
C ILE A 164 -6.72 -29.26 17.75
N VAL A 165 -7.72 -28.56 17.20
CA VAL A 165 -7.70 -28.05 15.83
C VAL A 165 -7.81 -26.53 15.88
N GLY A 166 -6.76 -25.85 15.46
CA GLY A 166 -6.69 -24.39 15.49
C GLY A 166 -5.29 -23.88 15.86
N SER A 167 -5.16 -22.57 15.99
CA SER A 167 -3.93 -21.92 16.44
C SER A 167 -3.77 -22.08 17.96
N VAL A 168 -2.73 -22.79 18.41
CA VAL A 168 -2.40 -22.94 19.83
C VAL A 168 -1.27 -21.99 20.20
N GLN A 169 -1.52 -21.04 21.10
CA GLN A 169 -0.48 -20.20 21.69
C GLN A 169 -0.11 -20.74 23.08
N PRO A 170 1.16 -21.08 23.35
CA PRO A 170 1.58 -21.49 24.68
C PRO A 170 1.48 -20.28 25.62
N SER A 171 0.60 -20.36 26.63
CA SER A 171 0.57 -19.38 27.71
C SER A 171 1.87 -19.49 28.50
N GLY A 172 2.71 -18.46 28.42
CA GLY A 172 3.95 -18.36 29.18
C GLY A 172 3.70 -18.48 30.68
N ARG A 173 4.44 -19.38 31.31
CA ARG A 173 4.40 -19.68 32.74
C ARG A 173 4.90 -18.46 33.53
N THR A 174 4.01 -17.71 34.18
CA THR A 174 4.37 -16.75 35.22
C THR A 174 4.94 -17.53 36.40
N GLY A 175 6.27 -17.59 36.47
CA GLY A 175 6.99 -18.07 37.64
C GLY A 175 6.84 -17.05 38.76
N GLY A 176 5.95 -17.34 39.71
CA GLY A 176 5.98 -16.70 41.02
C GLY A 176 7.30 -17.08 41.70
N ARG A 177 8.07 -16.08 42.12
CA ARG A 177 9.03 -16.19 43.21
C ARG A 177 8.36 -15.63 44.46
N GLU A 178 8.64 -16.34 45.54
CA GLU A 178 8.21 -16.21 46.93
C GLU A 178 8.20 -14.77 47.48
#